data_AF-A0A974P210-F1
#
_entry.id   AF-A0A974P210-F1
#
_cell.length_a   1.000
_cell.length_b   1.000
_cell.length_c   1.000
_cell.angle_alpha   90.00
_cell.angle_beta   90.00
_cell.angle_gamma   90.00
#
_symmetry.space_group_name_H-M   'P 1'
#
loop_
_entity.id
_entity.type
_entity.pdbx_description
1 polymer ?
#
loop_
_entity_poly.entity_id
_entity_poly.type
_entity_poly.pdbx_seq_one_letter_code
_entity_poly.pdbx_strand_id
1 'polypeptide(L)' 'MPLTPIAPESLTKIAVGIDRPEDVVVGKDGRVFASDHQCAVAEIFADGSFERLGPKGGAPTASTWTARAAC' A
#
# COMPACT_ATOMS: atom_id res chain seq x y z
N MET A 1 -29.12 -10.91 1.96
CA MET A 1 -28.01 -11.37 2.81
C MET A 1 -27.68 -10.22 3.76
N PRO A 2 -27.77 -10.37 5.09
CA PRO A 2 -27.41 -9.29 6.00
C PRO A 2 -25.89 -9.06 5.99
N LEU A 3 -25.46 -7.81 6.11
CA LEU A 3 -24.05 -7.45 6.26
C LEU A 3 -23.60 -7.74 7.71
N THR A 4 -22.36 -8.20 7.89
CA THR A 4 -21.76 -8.40 9.21
C THR A 4 -20.72 -7.30 9.45
N PRO A 5 -20.80 -6.53 10.56
CA PRO A 5 -19.81 -5.52 10.88
C PRO A 5 -18.41 -6.13 11.11
N ILE A 6 -17.37 -5.41 10.68
CA ILE A 6 -15.99 -5.71 11.05
C ILE A 6 -15.68 -4.94 12.33
N ALA A 7 -15.29 -5.66 13.38
CA ALA A 7 -14.95 -5.06 14.67
C ALA A 7 -13.61 -4.30 14.57
N PRO A 8 -13.49 -3.04 15.01
CA PRO A 8 -12.23 -2.30 14.93
C PRO A 8 -11.03 -3.01 15.58
N GLU A 9 -11.27 -3.75 16.65
CA GLU A 9 -10.28 -4.56 17.37
C GLU A 9 -9.75 -5.76 16.56
N SER A 10 -10.40 -6.15 15.46
CA SER A 10 -9.87 -7.16 14.54
C SER A 10 -8.90 -6.58 13.50
N LEU A 11 -8.77 -5.26 13.43
CA LEU A 11 -7.88 -4.57 12.52
C LEU A 11 -6.47 -4.50 13.13
N THR A 12 -5.47 -4.89 12.37
CA THR A 12 -4.05 -4.72 12.74
C THR A 12 -3.43 -3.64 11.87
N LYS A 13 -2.73 -2.70 12.49
CA LYS A 13 -1.92 -1.72 11.79
C LYS A 13 -0.65 -2.40 11.28
N ILE A 14 -0.48 -2.41 9.96
CA ILE A 14 0.66 -3.08 9.31
C ILE A 14 1.79 -2.12 8.92
N ALA A 15 1.56 -0.80 8.84
CA ALA A 15 2.59 0.19 8.52
C ALA A 15 2.22 1.59 9.05
N VAL A 16 3.22 2.46 9.22
CA VAL A 16 3.07 3.87 9.61
C VAL A 16 4.07 4.72 8.84
N GLY A 17 3.64 5.89 8.34
CA GLY A 17 4.54 6.85 7.68
C GLY A 17 4.45 6.88 6.15
N ILE A 18 3.53 6.11 5.56
CA ILE A 18 3.17 6.21 4.15
C ILE A 18 2.40 7.52 3.94
N ASP A 19 2.84 8.35 3.00
CA ASP A 19 2.26 9.68 2.79
C ASP A 19 1.02 9.57 1.88
N ARG A 20 -0.12 10.02 2.42
CA ARG A 20 -1.42 10.06 1.72
C ARG A 20 -1.72 8.78 0.88
N PRO A 21 -1.80 7.58 1.50
CA PRO A 21 -2.12 6.37 0.76
C PRO A 21 -3.54 6.44 0.18
N GLU A 22 -3.66 6.19 -1.12
CA GLU A 22 -4.94 6.25 -1.86
C GLU A 22 -5.45 4.84 -2.24
N ASP A 23 -4.56 3.90 -2.54
CA ASP A 23 -4.92 2.55 -2.99
C ASP A 23 -3.97 1.49 -2.39
N VAL A 24 -4.48 0.27 -2.19
CA VAL A 24 -3.77 -0.84 -1.56
C VAL A 24 -4.04 -2.14 -2.32
N VAL A 25 -2.97 -2.87 -2.65
CA VAL A 25 -3.05 -4.18 -3.30
C VAL A 25 -2.33 -5.23 -2.46
N VAL A 26 -2.95 -6.41 -2.37
CA VAL A 26 -2.34 -7.60 -1.77
C VAL A 26 -2.03 -8.61 -2.89
N GLY A 27 -0.75 -8.93 -3.05
CA GLY A 27 -0.28 -9.93 -3.99
C GLY A 27 -0.70 -11.35 -3.60
N LYS A 28 -0.68 -12.28 -4.56
CA LYS A 28 -0.98 -13.71 -4.30
C LYS A 28 0.00 -14.36 -3.33
N ASP A 29 1.19 -13.79 -3.21
CA ASP A 29 2.26 -14.18 -2.29
C ASP A 29 2.14 -13.50 -0.90
N GLY A 30 1.08 -12.71 -0.67
CA GLY A 30 0.83 -12.01 0.59
C GLY A 30 1.58 -10.70 0.75
N ARG A 31 2.33 -10.25 -0.26
CA ARG A 31 2.98 -8.93 -0.24
C ARG A 31 1.93 -7.83 -0.33
N VAL A 32 2.14 -6.75 0.43
CA VAL A 32 1.22 -5.61 0.46
C VAL A 32 1.90 -4.40 -0.14
N PHE A 33 1.19 -3.71 -1.02
CA PHE A 33 1.64 -2.49 -1.65
C PHE A 33 0.61 -1.39 -1.40
N ALA A 34 1.07 -0.20 -1.08
CA ALA A 34 0.23 0.99 -0.96
C ALA A 34 0.76 2.08 -1.88
N SER A 35 -0.11 2.89 -2.48
CA SER A 35 0.36 4.13 -3.10
C SER A 35 0.94 5.07 -2.04
N ASP A 36 1.98 5.81 -2.38
CA ASP A 36 2.64 6.77 -1.49
C ASP A 36 2.88 8.04 -2.30
N HIS A 37 2.31 9.17 -1.92
CA HIS A 37 2.42 10.42 -2.68
C HIS A 37 3.86 10.94 -2.83
N GLN A 38 4.82 10.45 -2.04
CA GLN A 38 6.23 10.77 -2.18
C GLN A 38 6.92 10.01 -3.32
N CYS A 39 6.36 8.89 -3.79
CA CYS A 39 6.92 8.01 -4.83
C CYS A 39 5.79 7.36 -5.65
N ALA A 40 6.03 6.26 -6.36
CA ALA A 40 4.89 5.53 -6.92
C ALA A 40 4.22 4.64 -5.84
N VAL A 41 4.98 3.74 -5.22
CA VAL A 41 4.40 2.69 -4.37
C VAL A 41 5.30 2.44 -3.17
N ALA A 42 4.73 2.23 -2.00
CA ALA A 42 5.41 1.65 -0.85
C ALA A 42 5.11 0.14 -0.79
N GLU A 43 6.15 -0.69 -0.87
CA GLU A 43 6.03 -2.11 -0.51
C GLU A 43 6.16 -2.26 1.01
N ILE A 44 5.17 -2.89 1.64
CA ILE A 44 5.11 -3.10 3.08
C ILE A 44 5.57 -4.53 3.40
N PHE A 45 6.59 -4.64 4.23
CA PHE A 45 7.12 -5.90 4.72
C PHE A 45 6.35 -6.39 5.95
N ALA A 46 6.52 -7.68 6.28
CA ALA A 46 5.80 -8.33 7.38
C ALA A 46 6.10 -7.74 8.77
N ASP A 47 7.25 -7.09 8.93
CA ASP A 47 7.65 -6.38 10.17
C ASP A 47 7.09 -4.95 10.26
N GLY A 48 6.36 -4.52 9.23
CA GLY A 48 5.78 -3.19 9.09
C GLY A 48 6.73 -2.09 8.65
N SER A 49 7.97 -2.44 8.31
CA SER A 49 8.85 -1.57 7.52
C SER A 49 8.37 -1.53 6.06
N PHE A 50 8.83 -0.53 5.31
CA PHE A 50 8.47 -0.41 3.90
C PHE A 50 9.58 0.19 3.05
N GLU A 51 9.58 -0.16 1.76
CA GLU A 51 10.47 0.41 0.74
C GLU A 51 9.66 1.23 -0.28
N ARG A 52 10.17 2.40 -0.65
CA ARG A 52 9.57 3.27 -1.67
C ARG A 52 10.09 2.93 -3.06
N LEU A 53 9.16 2.58 -3.93
CA LEU A 53 9.36 2.18 -5.31
C LEU A 53 8.79 3.27 -6.23
N GLY A 54 9.51 3.60 -7.30
CA GLY A 54 9.02 4.51 -8.35
C GLY A 54 9.29 5.99 -8.12
N PRO A 55 9.30 6.79 -9.20
CA PRO A 55 9.95 8.09 -9.22
C PRO A 55 9.31 9.06 -8.24
N LYS A 56 10.15 9.83 -7.55
CA LYS A 56 9.72 10.90 -6.64
C LYS A 56 8.84 11.89 -7.37
N GLY A 57 7.70 12.23 -6.75
CA GLY A 57 6.75 13.19 -7.30
C GLY A 57 5.80 12.62 -8.36
N GLY A 58 5.79 11.31 -8.59
CA GLY A 58 4.66 10.66 -9.25
C GLY A 58 3.51 10.52 -8.26
N ALA A 59 2.32 11.00 -8.58
CA ALA A 59 1.11 10.58 -7.87
C ALA A 59 0.48 9.45 -8.68
N PRO A 60 0.72 8.17 -8.36
CA PRO A 60 0.08 7.11 -9.11
C PRO A 60 -1.40 7.12 -8.81
N THR A 61 -2.15 7.34 -9.85
CA THR A 61 -3.57 6.99 -9.89
C THR A 61 -3.69 5.47 -9.97
N ALA A 62 -4.80 4.92 -9.46
CA ALA A 62 -5.04 3.47 -9.30
C ALA A 62 -4.89 2.59 -10.57
N SER A 63 -4.66 3.19 -11.75
CA SER A 63 -4.66 2.53 -13.05
C SER A 63 -3.30 2.02 -13.55
N THR A 64 -2.17 2.30 -12.87
CA THR A 64 -0.85 1.82 -13.30
C THR A 64 -0.12 1.00 -12.23
N TRP A 65 -0.71 -0.12 -11.83
CA TRP A 65 -0.06 -1.16 -11.04
C TRP A 65 0.83 -2.05 -11.92
N THR A 66 1.95 -1.53 -12.42
CA THR A 66 3.03 -2.35 -13.01
C THR A 66 4.26 -2.25 -12.11
N ALA A 67 4.62 -3.36 -11.47
CA ALA A 67 5.77 -3.48 -10.57
C ALA A 67 7.09 -3.31 -11.34
N ARG A 68 7.43 -2.07 -11.70
CA ARG A 68 8.75 -1.59 -12.12
C ARG A 68 8.65 -0.09 -12.37
N ALA A 69 8.88 0.68 -11.33
CA ALA A 69 9.31 2.06 -11.46
C ALA A 69 10.36 2.29 -10.38
N ALA A 70 11.45 3.00 -10.69
CA ALA A 70 12.54 3.31 -9.76
C ALA A 70 12.31 4.67 -9.09
N CYS A 71 12.71 4.78 -7.82
CA CYS A 71 12.57 5.92 -6.90
C CYS A 71 12.89 7.30 -7.49
#